data_AF-A0A0D2EQ45-F1
#
_entry.id   AF-A0A0D2EQ45-F1
#
_cell.length_a   1.000
_cell.length_b   1.000
_cell.length_c   1.000
_cell.angle_alpha   90.00
_cell.angle_beta   90.00
_cell.angle_gamma   90.00
#
_symmetry.space_group_name_H-M   'P 1'
#
loop_
_entity.id
_entity.type
_entity.pdbx_description
1 polymer ?
#
loop_
_entity_poly.entity_id
_entity_poly.type
_entity_poly.pdbx_seq_one_letter_code
_entity_poly.pdbx_strand_id
1 'polypeptide(L)'
;MDVHAWPSVVQKVSWPKDGVTYTFEHRGYIRPEKLEYWLTTLFGPQRAKYMLFNQRLYVKSPRQPTPAEKEWMMDSDPASSVEVEGFGLITLPKKNG
;
A
#
# COMPACT_ATOMS: atom_id res chain seq x y z
N MET A 1 12.00 -22.93 1.03
CA MET A 1 11.67 -21.49 0.99
C MET A 1 10.56 -21.32 -0.01
N ASP A 2 9.34 -21.05 0.47
CA ASP A 2 8.20 -20.74 -0.41
C ASP A 2 8.42 -19.36 -1.03
N VAL A 3 9.13 -19.34 -2.15
CA VAL A 3 9.17 -18.16 -3.02
C VAL A 3 7.81 -18.14 -3.72
N HIS A 4 6.79 -17.59 -3.07
CA HIS A 4 5.52 -17.30 -3.71
C HIS A 4 5.74 -16.24 -4.79
N ALA A 5 6.22 -16.70 -5.96
CA ALA A 5 6.37 -15.88 -7.14
C ALA A 5 5.02 -15.22 -7.45
N TRP A 6 5.05 -13.92 -7.72
CA TRP A 6 3.85 -13.19 -8.12
C TRP A 6 3.19 -13.86 -9.34
N PRO A 7 1.86 -13.86 -9.48
CA PRO A 7 1.20 -14.38 -10.68
C PRO A 7 1.72 -13.69 -11.94
N SER A 8 1.78 -14.41 -13.07
CA SER A 8 2.34 -13.87 -14.32
C SER A 8 1.67 -12.57 -14.78
N VAL A 9 0.37 -12.40 -14.52
CA VAL A 9 -0.37 -11.16 -14.81
C VAL A 9 0.20 -9.98 -14.01
N VAL A 10 0.53 -10.21 -12.75
CA VAL A 10 1.14 -9.21 -11.86
C VAL A 10 2.57 -8.90 -12.33
N GLN A 11 3.35 -9.91 -12.71
CA GLN A 11 4.73 -9.71 -13.19
C GLN A 11 4.83 -8.88 -14.48
N LYS A 12 3.82 -8.94 -15.36
CA LYS A 12 3.79 -8.20 -16.65
C LYS A 12 3.52 -6.71 -16.49
N VAL A 13 3.13 -6.26 -15.29
CA VAL A 13 2.92 -4.84 -15.01
C VAL A 13 4.28 -4.11 -14.95
N SER A 14 4.33 -2.88 -15.45
CA SER A 14 5.49 -2.02 -15.21
C SER A 14 5.54 -1.62 -13.74
N TRP A 15 6.48 -2.21 -13.01
CA TRP A 15 6.77 -1.96 -11.60
C TRP A 15 7.94 -0.98 -11.45
N PRO A 16 8.03 -0.26 -10.31
CA PRO A 16 9.25 0.46 -9.94
C PRO A 16 10.48 -0.47 -10.05
N LYS A 17 11.64 0.05 -10.48
CA LYS A 17 12.86 -0.76 -10.61
C LYS A 17 13.34 -1.25 -9.25
N ASP A 18 13.45 -0.33 -8.30
CA ASP A 18 13.94 -0.58 -6.94
C ASP A 18 12.81 -0.83 -5.94
N GLY A 19 13.17 -1.27 -4.74
CA GLY A 19 12.26 -1.49 -3.62
C GLY A 19 11.94 -2.96 -3.35
N VAL A 20 11.12 -3.17 -2.32
CA VAL A 20 10.72 -4.48 -1.82
C VAL A 20 9.33 -4.86 -2.32
N THR A 21 9.13 -6.15 -2.60
CA THR A 21 7.87 -6.72 -3.06
C THR A 21 7.19 -7.48 -1.93
N TYR A 22 5.91 -7.23 -1.69
CA TYR A 22 5.12 -7.91 -0.67
C TYR A 22 3.64 -7.96 -1.05
N THR A 23 2.85 -8.71 -0.30
CA THR A 23 1.42 -8.92 -0.59
C THR A 23 0.56 -8.82 0.66
N PHE A 24 -0.65 -8.30 0.50
CA PHE A 24 -1.72 -8.39 1.50
C PHE A 24 -2.89 -9.20 0.98
N GLU A 25 -3.55 -9.95 1.86
CA GLU A 25 -4.84 -10.53 1.55
C GLU A 25 -5.92 -9.45 1.64
N HIS A 26 -6.70 -9.29 0.56
CA HIS A 26 -7.74 -8.27 0.44
C HIS A 26 -9.06 -8.68 1.12
N ARG A 27 -9.13 -9.85 1.79
CA ARG A 27 -10.32 -10.32 2.54
C ARG A 27 -10.62 -9.48 3.81
N GLY A 28 -10.51 -8.16 3.72
CA GLY A 28 -10.96 -7.20 4.73
C GLY A 28 -9.86 -6.40 5.42
N TYR A 29 -8.58 -6.66 5.17
CA TYR A 29 -7.51 -6.10 6.01
C TYR A 29 -6.85 -4.84 5.51
N ILE A 30 -6.77 -4.57 4.21
CA ILE A 30 -6.08 -3.35 3.73
C ILE A 30 -7.00 -2.64 2.76
N ARG A 31 -7.31 -1.39 3.10
CA ARG A 31 -8.09 -0.47 2.28
C ARG A 31 -7.24 0.07 1.13
N PRO A 32 -7.58 -0.23 -0.14
CA PRO A 32 -6.82 0.23 -1.29
C PRO A 32 -6.63 1.75 -1.32
N GLU A 33 -7.62 2.52 -0.90
CA GLU A 33 -7.59 3.98 -0.86
C GLU A 33 -6.53 4.52 0.12
N LYS A 34 -6.40 3.91 1.30
CA LYS A 34 -5.38 4.26 2.29
C LYS A 34 -4.00 3.83 1.85
N LEU A 35 -3.91 2.63 1.26
CA LEU A 35 -2.66 2.13 0.68
C LEU A 35 -2.18 3.05 -0.45
N GLU A 36 -3.05 3.42 -1.38
CA GLU A 36 -2.73 4.33 -2.48
C GLU A 36 -2.26 5.68 -1.97
N TYR A 37 -2.99 6.26 -1.02
CA TYR A 37 -2.62 7.54 -0.39
C TYR A 37 -1.25 7.45 0.31
N TRP A 38 -1.00 6.37 1.05
CA TRP A 38 0.29 6.14 1.72
C TRP A 38 1.43 6.01 0.70
N LEU A 39 1.26 5.18 -0.35
CA LEU A 39 2.27 4.98 -1.39
C LEU A 39 2.60 6.29 -2.11
N THR A 40 1.57 7.06 -2.47
CA THR A 40 1.73 8.32 -3.22
C THR A 40 2.30 9.43 -2.36
N THR A 41 1.87 9.57 -1.10
CA THR A 41 2.33 10.60 -0.18
C THR A 41 3.79 10.40 0.21
N LEU A 42 4.20 9.16 0.54
CA LEU A 42 5.55 8.90 1.05
C LEU A 42 6.61 8.75 -0.05
N PHE A 43 6.24 8.18 -1.19
CA PHE A 43 7.21 7.77 -2.20
C PHE A 43 6.98 8.44 -3.56
N GLY A 44 5.77 8.89 -3.83
CA GLY A 44 5.37 9.41 -5.13
C GLY A 44 5.07 8.31 -6.17
N PRO A 45 4.42 8.68 -7.28
CA PRO A 45 3.79 7.75 -8.22
C PRO A 45 4.76 6.83 -8.99
N GLN A 46 6.06 7.16 -9.03
CA GLN A 46 7.06 6.37 -9.77
C GLN A 46 7.87 5.41 -8.89
N ARG A 47 7.84 5.60 -7.57
CA ARG A 47 8.67 4.82 -6.63
C ARG A 47 7.89 3.73 -5.91
N ALA A 48 6.56 3.82 -5.94
CA ALA A 48 5.70 2.87 -5.27
C ALA A 48 4.44 2.61 -6.10
N LYS A 49 3.97 1.36 -6.09
CA LYS A 49 2.80 0.93 -6.85
C LYS A 49 2.13 -0.26 -6.17
N TYR A 50 0.84 -0.40 -6.37
CA TYR A 50 0.10 -1.62 -6.03
C TYR A 50 -0.76 -2.10 -7.20
N MET A 51 -1.15 -3.38 -7.14
CA MET A 51 -2.12 -4.00 -8.03
C MET A 51 -3.03 -4.93 -7.22
N LEU A 52 -4.35 -4.77 -7.37
CA LEU A 52 -5.32 -5.73 -6.85
C LEU A 52 -5.53 -6.85 -7.88
N PHE A 53 -5.22 -8.09 -7.51
CA PHE A 53 -5.48 -9.25 -8.35
C PHE A 53 -5.87 -10.46 -7.49
N ASN A 54 -6.97 -11.12 -7.85
CA ASN A 54 -7.50 -12.31 -7.14
C ASN A 54 -7.55 -12.14 -5.60
N GLN A 55 -8.20 -11.06 -5.13
CA GLN A 55 -8.31 -10.74 -3.69
C GLN A 55 -6.97 -10.61 -2.96
N ARG A 56 -5.88 -10.26 -3.67
CA ARG A 56 -4.60 -9.91 -3.06
C ARG A 56 -4.09 -8.59 -3.61
N LEU A 57 -3.57 -7.75 -2.72
CA LEU A 57 -2.87 -6.53 -3.06
C LEU A 57 -1.39 -6.89 -3.20
N TYR A 58 -0.85 -6.76 -4.41
CA TYR A 58 0.57 -6.90 -4.71
C TYR A 58 1.19 -5.52 -4.69
N VAL A 59 2.22 -5.32 -3.86
CA VAL A 59 2.79 -4.00 -3.61
C VAL A 59 4.29 -4.04 -3.87
N LYS A 60 4.79 -3.00 -4.56
CA LYS A 60 6.22 -2.68 -4.61
C LYS A 60 6.43 -1.25 -4.14
N SER A 61 7.27 -1.06 -3.12
CA SER A 61 7.60 0.25 -2.56
C SER A 61 9.02 0.24 -1.96
N PRO A 62 9.62 1.40 -1.66
CA PRO A 62 10.97 1.45 -1.08
C PRO A 62 11.12 0.71 0.26
N ARG A 63 10.04 0.64 1.06
CA ARG A 63 9.96 -0.14 2.29
C ARG A 63 8.56 -0.74 2.49
N GLN A 64 8.45 -1.72 3.39
CA GLN A 64 7.16 -2.19 3.91
C GLN A 64 6.58 -1.16 4.89
N PRO A 65 5.24 -1.14 5.09
CA PRO A 65 4.65 -0.33 6.14
C PRO A 65 5.04 -0.84 7.53
N THR A 66 5.13 0.05 8.50
CA THR A 66 5.25 -0.29 9.91
C THR A 66 3.94 -0.92 10.42
N PRO A 67 3.94 -1.58 11.60
CA PRO A 67 2.70 -2.11 12.18
C PRO A 67 1.60 -1.05 12.32
N ALA A 68 1.93 0.17 12.77
CA ALA A 68 0.96 1.25 12.93
C ALA A 68 0.41 1.76 11.59
N GLU A 69 1.25 1.93 10.57
CA GLU A 69 0.79 2.30 9.22
C GLU A 69 -0.11 1.22 8.63
N LYS A 70 0.25 -0.04 8.83
CA LYS A 70 -0.54 -1.18 8.37
C LYS A 70 -1.89 -1.22 9.09
N GLU A 71 -1.92 -1.02 10.40
CA GLU A 71 -3.15 -0.93 11.21
C GLU A 71 -4.06 0.19 10.73
N TRP A 72 -3.51 1.38 10.48
CA TRP A 72 -4.25 2.49 9.91
C TRP A 72 -4.85 2.15 8.53
N MET A 73 -4.11 1.44 7.67
CA MET A 73 -4.64 0.96 6.38
C MET A 73 -5.75 -0.09 6.54
N MET A 74 -5.85 -0.76 7.69
CA MET A 74 -6.95 -1.68 8.01
C MET A 74 -8.18 -0.96 8.56
N ASP A 75 -7.96 0.17 9.25
CA ASP A 75 -9.00 0.88 9.96
C ASP A 75 -10.15 1.28 9.02
N SER A 76 -11.37 1.00 9.46
CA SER A 76 -12.59 1.36 8.75
C SER A 76 -12.90 2.83 8.67
N ASP A 77 -12.41 3.62 9.62
CA ASP A 77 -12.63 5.05 9.65
C ASP A 77 -11.70 5.73 8.62
N PRO A 78 -12.24 6.36 7.56
CA PRO A 78 -11.42 7.13 6.63
C PRO A 78 -10.75 8.34 7.29
N ALA A 79 -11.31 8.86 8.40
CA ALA A 79 -10.76 9.99 9.15
C ALA A 79 -9.67 9.61 10.16
N SER A 80 -9.42 8.31 10.38
CA SER A 80 -8.28 7.87 11.19
C SER A 80 -6.97 8.41 10.63
N SER A 81 -5.98 8.54 11.50
CA SER A 81 -4.68 9.10 11.17
C SER A 81 -3.55 8.24 11.69
N VAL A 82 -2.37 8.38 11.09
CA VAL A 82 -1.14 7.73 11.55
C VAL A 82 0.02 8.70 11.45
N GLU A 83 0.87 8.71 12.47
CA GLU A 83 2.10 9.48 12.47
C GLU A 83 3.19 8.71 11.69
N VAL A 84 3.78 9.37 10.71
CA VAL A 84 4.84 8.81 9.88
C VAL A 84 6.12 9.62 10.07
N GLU A 85 7.19 8.95 10.46
CA GLU A 85 8.50 9.56 10.63
C GLU A 85 8.96 10.28 9.34
N GLY A 86 9.32 11.55 9.49
CA GLY A 86 9.76 12.41 8.37
C GLY A 86 8.64 13.04 7.53
N PHE A 87 7.37 12.65 7.74
CA PHE A 87 6.21 13.19 7.00
C PHE A 87 5.14 13.80 7.92
N GLY A 88 5.13 13.43 9.20
CA GLY A 88 4.14 13.89 10.17
C GLY A 88 2.86 13.07 10.12
N LEU A 89 1.77 13.69 10.55
CA LEU A 89 0.45 13.04 10.63
C LEU A 89 -0.19 12.94 9.24
N ILE A 90 -0.57 11.73 8.83
CA ILE A 90 -1.30 11.49 7.58
C ILE A 90 -2.73 11.01 7.86
N THR A 91 -3.68 11.44 7.03
CA THR A 91 -5.09 11.01 7.06
C THR A 91 -5.67 11.14 5.65
N LEU A 92 -6.74 10.39 5.32
CA LEU A 92 -7.37 10.57 4.02
C LEU A 92 -8.04 11.95 3.95
N PRO A 93 -7.87 12.71 2.86
CA PRO A 93 -8.60 13.94 2.69
C PRO A 93 -10.11 13.65 2.65
N LYS A 94 -10.89 14.39 3.44
CA LYS A 94 -12.36 14.36 3.29
C LYS A 94 -12.68 14.78 1.86
N LYS A 95 -13.38 13.92 1.11
CA LYS A 95 -14.03 14.36 -0.14
C LYS A 95 -15.03 15.44 0.24
N ASN A 96 -14.72 16.70 -0.09
CA ASN A 96 -15.76 17.73 -0.13
C ASN A 96 -16.69 17.34 -1.27
N GLY A 97 -17.92 16.97 -0.93
CA GLY A 97 -18.98 16.66 -1.89
C GLY A 97 -19.45 17.89 -2.64
#